data_AF-A0ABC9T5I2-F1
#
_entry.id   AF-A0ABC9T5I2-F1
#
_cell.length_a   1.000
_cell.length_b   1.000
_cell.length_c   1.000
_cell.angle_alpha   90.00
_cell.angle_beta   90.00
_cell.angle_gamma   90.00
#
_symmetry.space_group_name_H-M   'P 1'
#
loop_
_entity.id
_entity.type
_entity.pdbx_description
1 polymer ?
#
loop_
_entity_poly.entity_id
_entity_poly.type
_entity_poly.pdbx_seq_one_letter_code
_entity_poly.pdbx_strand_id
1 'polypeptide(L)' 'MSLFAAIGYMVREVFVFVSYVKNNAFPQPLSSDDERKYLELMEQGDAQARNLLIEHNLRLVAHIVKKFENTQEKMQKI' A
#
# COMPACT_ATOMS: atom_id res chain seq x y z
N MET A 1 -23.32 -7.13 33.69
CA MET A 1 -21.94 -7.64 33.53
C MET A 1 -21.72 -8.34 32.18
N SER A 2 -22.56 -9.31 31.80
CA SER A 2 -22.45 -10.04 30.52
C SER A 2 -22.60 -9.17 29.26
N LEU A 3 -23.54 -8.21 29.26
CA LEU A 3 -23.75 -7.31 28.11
C LEU A 3 -22.54 -6.40 27.84
N PHE A 4 -21.93 -5.85 28.90
CA PHE A 4 -20.73 -5.02 28.77
C PHE A 4 -19.53 -5.83 28.26
N ALA A 5 -19.39 -7.09 28.70
CA ALA A 5 -18.37 -7.98 28.16
C ALA A 5 -18.60 -8.28 26.68
N ALA A 6 -19.84 -8.59 26.27
CA ALA A 6 -20.20 -8.85 24.88
C ALA A 6 -19.92 -7.64 23.96
N ILE A 7 -20.25 -6.42 24.43
CA ILE A 7 -19.92 -5.18 23.72
C ILE A 7 -18.40 -5.00 23.63
N GLY A 8 -17.65 -5.27 24.70
CA GLY A 8 -16.20 -5.22 24.70
C GLY A 8 -15.56 -6.18 23.68
N TYR A 9 -16.05 -7.41 23.57
CA TYR A 9 -15.60 -8.36 22.56
C TYR A 9 -15.92 -7.90 21.13
N MET A 10 -17.14 -7.40 20.89
CA MET A 10 -17.53 -6.86 19.59
C MET A 10 -16.66 -5.69 19.15
N VAL A 11 -16.35 -4.76 20.05
CA VAL A 11 -15.45 -3.63 19.76
C VAL A 11 -14.06 -4.11 19.37
N ARG A 12 -13.54 -5.15 20.03
CA ARG A 12 -12.24 -5.74 19.71
C ARG A 12 -12.21 -6.34 18.31
N GLU A 13 -13.24 -7.10 17.94
CA GLU A 13 -13.35 -7.71 16.61
C GLU A 13 -13.48 -6.66 15.51
N VAL A 14 -14.27 -5.60 15.74
CA VAL A 14 -14.37 -4.46 14.81
C VAL A 14 -13.00 -3.78 14.65
N PHE A 15 -12.24 -3.60 15.73
CA PHE A 15 -10.92 -2.96 15.66
C PHE A 15 -9.90 -3.82 14.88
N VAL A 16 -9.91 -5.13 15.09
CA VAL A 16 -9.07 -6.08 14.34
C VAL A 16 -9.45 -6.08 12.85
N PHE A 17 -10.75 -6.09 12.54
CA PHE A 17 -11.25 -6.02 11.17
C PHE A 17 -10.84 -4.73 10.47
N VAL A 18 -11.03 -3.57 11.11
CA VAL A 18 -10.62 -2.26 10.58
C VAL A 18 -9.10 -2.21 10.35
N SER A 19 -8.31 -2.76 11.28
CA SER A 19 -6.85 -2.84 11.15
C SER A 19 -6.42 -3.74 9.96
N TYR A 20 -7.11 -4.86 9.77
CA TYR A 20 -6.87 -5.78 8.65
C TYR A 20 -7.17 -5.13 7.30
N VAL A 21 -8.30 -4.45 7.17
CA VAL A 21 -8.70 -3.75 5.93
C VAL A 21 -7.72 -2.63 5.59
N LYS A 22 -7.20 -1.91 6.59
CA LYS A 22 -6.28 -0.78 6.38
C LYS A 22 -4.89 -1.19 5.89
N ASN A 23 -4.45 -2.43 6.13
CA ASN A 23 -3.11 -2.91 5.73
C ASN A 23 -2.97 -3.19 4.22
N ASN A 24 -4.04 -3.12 3.43
CA ASN A 24 -4.03 -3.48 2.01
C ASN A 24 -4.11 -2.28 1.04
N ALA A 25 -3.83 -1.05 1.48
CA ALA A 25 -3.93 0.12 0.60
C ALA A 25 -2.98 0.06 -0.61
N PHE A 26 -1.86 -0.65 -0.51
CA PHE A 26 -0.93 -0.90 -1.63
C PHE A 26 -0.42 -2.35 -1.62
N PRO A 27 -0.36 -3.04 -2.77
CA PRO A 27 0.12 -4.41 -2.87
C PRO A 27 1.63 -4.49 -2.58
N GLN A 28 2.11 -5.53 -1.89
CA GLN A 28 3.53 -5.67 -1.48
C GLN A 28 4.50 -5.57 -2.67
N PRO A 29 5.74 -5.07 -2.50
CA PRO A 29 6.69 -4.98 -3.61
C PRO A 29 6.92 -6.35 -4.24
N LEU A 30 7.08 -6.37 -5.56
CA LEU A 30 7.45 -7.60 -6.27
C LEU A 30 8.84 -8.06 -5.88
N SER A 31 9.09 -9.36 -6.00
CA SER A 31 10.44 -9.88 -5.96
C SER A 31 11.20 -9.41 -7.20
N SER A 32 12.53 -9.35 -7.13
CA SER A 32 13.35 -8.96 -8.29
C SER A 32 13.17 -9.91 -9.49
N ASP A 33 12.89 -11.19 -9.23
CA ASP A 33 12.61 -12.18 -10.28
C ASP A 33 11.25 -11.93 -10.95
N ASP A 34 10.21 -11.68 -10.17
CA ASP A 34 8.88 -11.38 -10.70
C ASP A 34 8.86 -10.06 -11.47
N GLU A 35 9.55 -9.04 -10.96
CA GLU A 35 9.65 -7.75 -11.63
C GLU A 35 10.32 -7.88 -13.00
N ARG A 36 11.43 -8.64 -13.11
CA ARG A 36 12.05 -8.96 -14.40
C ARG A 36 11.08 -9.64 -15.35
N LYS A 37 10.39 -10.67 -14.88
CA LYS A 37 9.41 -11.43 -15.67
C LYS A 37 8.29 -10.53 -16.20
N TYR A 38 7.71 -9.68 -15.36
CA TYR A 38 6.62 -8.79 -15.78
C TYR A 38 7.10 -7.65 -16.66
N LEU A 39 8.36 -7.20 -16.52
CA LEU A 39 8.96 -6.25 -17.46
C LEU A 39 9.11 -6.86 -18.86
N GLU A 40 9.60 -8.09 -18.98
CA GLU A 40 9.70 -8.80 -20.26
C GLU A 40 8.32 -9.00 -20.92
N LEU A 41 7.31 -9.37 -20.13
CA LEU A 41 5.93 -9.50 -20.62
C LEU A 41 5.34 -8.16 -21.05
N MET A 42 5.63 -7.09 -20.30
CA MET A 42 5.21 -5.72 -20.66
C MET A 42 5.86 -5.27 -21.97
N GLU A 43 7.14 -5.59 -22.20
CA GLU A 43 7.85 -5.31 -23.46
C GLU A 43 7.23 -6.05 -24.65
N GLN A 44 6.67 -7.24 -24.40
CA GLN A 44 5.91 -8.00 -25.41
C GLN A 44 4.49 -7.46 -25.65
N GLY A 45 4.09 -6.41 -24.93
CA GLY A 45 2.78 -5.76 -25.09
C GLY A 45 1.68 -6.28 -24.15
N ASP A 46 2.03 -7.05 -23.11
CA ASP A 46 1.05 -7.54 -22.13
C ASP A 46 0.54 -6.39 -21.24
N ALA A 47 -0.73 -6.02 -21.44
CA ALA A 47 -1.39 -4.98 -20.67
C ALA A 47 -1.61 -5.34 -19.18
N GLN A 48 -1.75 -6.63 -18.85
CA GLN A 48 -1.88 -7.09 -17.47
C GLN A 48 -0.56 -6.94 -16.73
N ALA A 49 0.55 -7.33 -17.36
CA ALA A 49 1.89 -7.14 -16.80
C ALA A 49 2.18 -5.66 -16.53
N ARG A 50 1.80 -4.77 -17.47
CA ARG A 50 1.89 -3.32 -17.28
C ARG A 50 1.10 -2.83 -16.08
N ASN A 51 -0.17 -3.23 -15.96
CA ASN A 51 -1.04 -2.78 -14.88
C ASN A 51 -0.52 -3.24 -13.52
N LEU A 52 -0.09 -4.49 -13.43
CA LEU A 52 0.50 -5.07 -12.22
C LEU A 52 1.75 -4.30 -11.79
N LEU A 53 2.68 -4.02 -12.72
CA LEU A 53 3.85 -3.20 -12.43
C LEU A 53 3.49 -1.79 -11.93
N ILE A 54 2.44 -1.17 -12.49
CA ILE A 54 1.97 0.15 -12.05
C ILE A 54 1.45 0.08 -10.61
N GLU A 55 0.53 -0.83 -10.31
CA GLU A 55 -0.10 -0.96 -8.99
C GLU A 55 0.93 -1.21 -7.87
N HIS A 56 1.91 -2.08 -8.12
CA HIS A 56 2.98 -2.38 -7.18
C HIS A 56 3.93 -1.19 -6.97
N ASN A 57 4.18 -0.40 -8.02
CA ASN A 57 5.02 0.79 -7.96
C ASN A 57 4.30 2.05 -7.46
N LEU A 58 2.96 2.07 -7.33
CA LEU A 58 2.23 3.19 -6.72
C LEU A 58 2.68 3.47 -5.28
N ARG A 59 3.10 2.43 -4.54
CA ARG A 59 3.71 2.62 -3.21
C ARG A 59 4.92 3.54 -3.31
N LEU A 60 5.81 3.32 -4.27
CA LEU A 60 7.01 4.12 -4.46
C LEU A 60 6.64 5.58 -4.72
N VAL A 61 5.63 5.82 -5.57
CA VAL A 61 5.11 7.17 -5.85
C VAL A 61 4.66 7.87 -4.56
N ALA A 62 3.89 7.20 -3.70
CA ALA A 62 3.45 7.78 -2.43
C ALA A 62 4.61 8.18 -1.52
N HIS A 63 5.68 7.37 -1.48
CA HIS A 63 6.89 7.68 -0.71
C HIS A 63 7.65 8.86 -1.30
N ILE A 64 7.72 8.96 -2.63
CA ILE A 64 8.37 10.05 -3.35
C ILE A 64 7.63 11.38 -3.07
N VAL A 65 6.31 11.42 -3.23
CA VAL A 65 5.49 12.63 -2.98
C VAL A 65 5.72 13.13 -1.55
N LYS A 66 5.62 12.25 -0.55
CA LYS A 66 5.87 12.59 0.85
C LYS A 66 7.27 13.16 1.09
N LYS A 67 8.28 12.62 0.39
CA LYS A 67 9.66 13.14 0.48
C LYS A 67 9.75 14.56 -0.09
N PHE A 68 9.08 14.83 -1.20
CA PHE A 68 9.07 16.16 -1.81
C PHE A 68 8.32 17.20 -0.97
N GLU A 69 7.16 16.84 -0.41
CA GLU A 69 6.42 17.70 0.52
C GLU A 69 7.27 18.08 1.74
N ASN A 70 7.90 17.10 2.40
CA ASN A 70 8.81 17.35 3.53
C ASN A 70 10.01 18.24 3.14
N THR A 71 10.48 18.14 1.89
CA THR A 71 11.59 18.96 1.39
C THR A 71 11.14 20.41 1.18
N GLN A 72 9.94 20.61 0.64
CA GLN A 72 9.36 21.94 0.46
C GLN A 72 9.09 22.63 1.81
N GLU A 73 8.56 21.91 2.80
CA GLU A 73 8.39 22.45 4.15
C GLU A 73 9.72 22.86 4.79
N LYS A 74 10.79 22.09 4.56
CA LYS A 74 12.13 22.42 5.07
C LYS A 74 12.69 23.66 4.39
N MET A 75 12.46 23.85 3.08
CA MET A 75 12.90 25.04 2.35
C MET A 75 12.12 26.31 2.71
N GLN A 76 10.84 26.21 3.06
CA GLN A 76 10.02 27.37 3.49
C GLN A 76 10.35 27.88 4.90
N LYS A 77 11.03 27.08 5.72
CA LYS A 77 11.41 27.41 7.10
C LYS A 77 12.86 27.90 7.25
N ILE A 78 13.55 28.12 6.13
CA ILE A 78 14.90 28.71 6.05
C ILE A 78 14.75 30.15 5.56
#